data_AF-A0A6V7Y2F5-F1
#
_entry.id   AF-A0A6V7Y2F5-F1
#
_cell.length_a   1.000
_cell.length_b   1.000
_cell.length_c   1.000
_cell.angle_alpha   90.00
_cell.angle_beta   90.00
_cell.angle_gamma   90.00
#
_symmetry.space_group_name_H-M   'P 1'
#
loop_
_entity.id
_entity.type
_entity.pdbx_description
1 polymer ?
#
loop_
_entity_poly.entity_id
_entity_poly.type
_entity_poly.pdbx_seq_one_letter_code
_entity_poly.pdbx_strand_id
1 'polypeptide(L)' 'ADPTQLLNRLYNNPDSPAAFSGVDRLWHEARKILKHLPRKVVQDYLEGHRTYTLMRPKRIHFLEVKL' A
#
# COMPACT_ATOMS: atom_id res chain seq x y z
N ALA A 1 -2.02 10.67 19.08
CA ALA A 1 -2.89 10.44 17.91
C ALA A 1 -2.74 8.98 17.50
N ASP A 2 -3.85 8.26 17.31
CA ASP A 2 -3.81 6.88 16.82
C ASP A 2 -3.23 6.87 15.39
N PRO A 3 -2.11 6.16 15.13
CA PRO A 3 -1.51 6.07 13.81
C PRO A 3 -2.49 5.59 12.74
N THR A 4 -3.39 4.69 13.11
CA THR A 4 -4.35 4.07 12.17
C THR A 4 -5.33 5.10 11.62
N GLN A 5 -5.86 5.97 12.49
CA GLN A 5 -6.79 7.04 12.08
C GLN A 5 -6.12 8.06 11.15
N LEU A 6 -4.86 8.41 11.43
CA LEU A 6 -4.09 9.32 10.58
C LEU A 6 -3.86 8.71 9.20
N LEU A 7 -3.41 7.45 9.14
CA LEU A 7 -3.18 6.73 7.89
C LEU A 7 -4.47 6.59 7.10
N ASN A 8 -5.59 6.30 7.76
CA ASN A 8 -6.91 6.22 7.14
C ASN A 8 -7.33 7.54 6.49
N ARG A 9 -7.13 8.66 7.19
CA ARG A 9 -7.41 9.99 6.67
C ARG A 9 -6.53 10.36 5.48
N LEU A 10 -5.24 9.99 5.51
CA LEU A 10 -4.31 10.32 4.43
C LEU A 10 -4.48 9.42 3.20
N TYR A 11 -4.81 8.15 3.39
CA TYR A 11 -4.95 7.16 2.32
C TYR A 11 -6.28 7.29 1.56
N ASN A 12 -7.38 7.58 2.27
CA ASN A 12 -8.72 7.65 1.67
C ASN A 12 -9.17 9.07 1.29
N ASN A 13 -8.35 10.09 1.54
CA ASN A 13 -8.65 11.45 1.09
C ASN A 13 -8.07 11.68 -0.32
N PRO A 14 -8.89 11.89 -1.37
CA PRO A 14 -8.39 12.10 -2.73
C PRO A 14 -7.53 13.37 -2.89
N ASP A 15 -7.71 14.38 -2.04
CA ASP A 15 -6.91 15.60 -2.06
C ASP A 15 -5.53 15.43 -1.41
N SER A 16 -5.31 14.30 -0.73
CA SER A 16 -4.03 13.98 -0.09
C SER A 16 -3.01 13.54 -1.15
N PRO A 17 -1.75 14.01 -1.09
CA PRO A 17 -0.68 13.48 -1.95
C PRO A 17 -0.46 11.97 -1.78
N ALA A 18 -0.84 11.40 -0.63
CA ALA A 18 -0.74 9.99 -0.31
C ALA A 18 -2.01 9.17 -0.62
N ALA A 19 -3.02 9.75 -1.26
CA ALA A 19 -4.25 9.08 -1.63
C ALA A 19 -3.98 7.79 -2.41
N PHE A 20 -4.57 6.67 -1.96
CA PHE A 20 -4.49 5.35 -2.61
C PHE A 20 -3.08 4.94 -3.05
N SER A 21 -2.07 5.37 -2.30
CA SER A 21 -0.66 5.19 -2.66
C SER A 21 0.01 4.03 -1.92
N GLY A 22 1.19 3.63 -2.37
CA GLY A 22 1.98 2.59 -1.71
C GLY A 22 2.61 3.04 -0.38
N VAL A 23 3.21 2.06 0.32
CA VAL A 23 3.83 2.22 1.65
C VAL A 23 4.73 3.45 1.74
N ASP A 24 5.63 3.65 0.78
CA ASP A 24 6.65 4.70 0.90
C ASP A 24 6.04 6.10 0.83
N ARG A 25 5.13 6.35 -0.11
CA ARG A 25 4.50 7.67 -0.27
C ARG A 25 3.61 7.99 0.93
N LEU A 26 2.81 7.03 1.39
CA LEU A 26 1.98 7.18 2.59
C LEU A 26 2.83 7.44 3.84
N TRP A 27 3.96 6.74 4.00
CA TRP A 27 4.88 6.94 5.12
C TRP A 27 5.54 8.32 5.13
N HIS A 28 5.95 8.84 3.96
CA HIS A 28 6.56 10.17 3.86
C HIS A 28 5.57 11.27 4.25
N GLU A 29 4.34 11.23 3.75
CA GLU A 29 3.31 12.19 4.12
C GLU A 29 2.92 12.07 5.60
N ALA A 30 2.76 10.86 6.11
CA ALA A 30 2.41 10.65 7.51
C ALA A 30 3.50 11.16 8.46
N ARG A 31 4.79 11.07 8.09
CA ARG A 31 5.92 11.58 8.90
C ARG A 31 6.01 13.09 8.98
N LYS A 32 5.37 13.83 8.08
CA LYS A 32 5.24 15.30 8.21
C LYS A 32 4.43 15.68 9.44
N ILE A 33 3.47 14.83 9.82
CA ILE A 33 2.59 15.02 10.98
C ILE A 33 3.13 14.25 12.19
N LEU A 34 3.54 12.99 12.01
CA LEU A 34 4.03 12.10 13.06
C LEU A 34 5.46 11.63 12.77
N LYS A 35 6.45 12.43 13.18
CA LYS A 35 7.87 12.27 12.81
C LYS A 35 8.48 10.90 13.12
N HIS A 36 8.00 10.24 14.19
CA HIS A 36 8.49 8.97 14.69
C HIS A 36 7.69 7.75 14.19
N LEU A 37 6.87 7.91 13.15
CA LEU A 37 6.08 6.80 12.61
C LEU A 37 7.00 5.73 11.99
N PRO A 38 6.98 4.48 12.48
CA PRO A 38 7.74 3.39 11.88
C PRO A 38 7.13 3.02 10.52
N ARG A 39 7.97 2.74 9.53
CA ARG A 39 7.51 2.29 8.20
C ARG A 39 6.68 1.01 8.29
N LYS A 40 7.04 0.09 9.20
CA LYS A 40 6.33 -1.17 9.44
C LYS A 40 4.85 -0.96 9.76
N VAL A 41 4.50 0.07 10.53
CA VAL A 41 3.09 0.36 10.87
C VAL A 41 2.28 0.70 9.61
N VAL A 42 2.88 1.39 8.65
CA VAL A 42 2.23 1.72 7.36
C VAL A 42 2.07 0.47 6.50
N GLN A 43 3.07 -0.40 6.51
CA GLN A 43 3.03 -1.67 5.81
C GLN A 43 1.93 -2.57 6.38
N ASP A 44 1.91 -2.78 7.70
CA ASP A 44 0.89 -3.58 8.39
C ASP A 44 -0.53 -3.02 8.13
N TYR A 45 -0.68 -1.68 8.11
CA TYR A 45 -1.92 -1.00 7.75
C TYR A 45 -2.39 -1.32 6.33
N LEU A 46 -1.49 -1.26 5.34
CA LEU A 46 -1.83 -1.54 3.93
C LEU A 46 -2.05 -3.04 3.67
N GLU A 47 -1.30 -3.93 4.31
CA GLU A 47 -1.50 -5.38 4.25
C GLU A 47 -2.85 -5.80 4.87
N GLY A 48 -3.33 -5.05 5.87
CA GLY A 48 -4.67 -5.23 6.44
C GLY A 48 -5.83 -4.84 5.50
N HIS A 49 -5.58 -4.08 4.43
CA HIS A 49 -6.61 -3.78 3.44
C HIS A 49 -6.85 -5.02 2.57
N ARG A 50 -8.08 -5.55 2.62
CA ARG A 50 -8.57 -6.59 1.71
C ARG A 50 -8.79 -6.07 0.28
N THR A 51 -7.95 -5.18 -0.20
CA THR A 51 -7.93 -4.80 -1.60
C THR A 51 -7.50 -6.01 -2.40
N TYR A 52 -8.29 -6.36 -3.42
CA TYR A 52 -8.02 -7.46 -4.35
C TYR A 52 -6.55 -7.47 -4.72
N THR A 53 -5.82 -8.46 -4.24
CA THR A 53 -4.44 -8.68 -4.65
C THR A 53 -4.51 -8.89 -6.15
N LEU A 54 -4.00 -7.93 -6.93
CA LEU A 54 -3.84 -8.05 -8.38
C LEU A 54 -2.91 -9.25 -8.60
N MET A 55 -3.51 -10.43 -8.80
CA MET A 55 -2.79 -11.65 -9.06
C MET A 55 -1.99 -11.41 -10.34
N ARG A 56 -0.67 -11.29 -10.20
CA ARG A 56 0.20 -11.09 -11.36
C ARG A 56 0.09 -12.36 -12.22
N PRO A 57 -0.42 -12.29 -13.45
CA PRO A 57 -0.56 -13.49 -14.27
C PRO A 57 0.81 -14.13 -14.45
N LYS A 58 0.91 -15.43 -14.15
CA LYS A 58 2.14 -16.20 -14.33
C LYS A 58 2.42 -16.27 -15.83
N ARG A 59 3.58 -15.79 -16.26
CA ARG A 59 4.05 -15.98 -17.64
C ARG A 59 4.46 -17.44 -17.80
N ILE A 60 3.59 -18.27 -18.38
CA ILE A 60 3.88 -19.67 -18.68
C ILE A 60 4.29 -19.75 -20.15
N HIS A 61 5.45 -20.35 -20.41
CA HIS A 61 5.86 -20.68 -21.76
C HIS A 61 5.32 -22.07 -22.10
N PHE A 62 4.41 -22.14 -23.07
CA PHE A 62 3.90 -23.41 -23.56
C PHE A 62 4.97 -24.06 -24.44
N LEU A 63 5.40 -25.27 -24.09
CA LEU A 63 6.27 -26.07 -24.96
C LEU A 63 5.40 -26.67 -26.07
N GLU A 64 5.77 -26.45 -27.34
CA GLU A 64 5.16 -27.16 -28.46
C GLU A 64 5.42 -28.67 -28.31
N VAL A 65 4.37 -29.43 -28.01
CA VAL A 65 4.40 -30.88 -28.14
C VAL A 65 4.19 -31.19 -29.61
N LYS A 66 5.24 -31.62 -30.30
CA LYS A 66 5.10 -32.21 -31.64
C LYS A 66 4.37 -33.55 -31.48
N LEU A 67 3.13 -33.57 -31.97
CA LEU A 67 2.33 -34.78 -32.20
C LEU A 67 2.96 -35.62 -33.31
#